data_AF-A0A0U5H1X9-F1
#
_entry.id   AF-A0A0U5H1X9-F1
#
_cell.length_a   1.000
_cell.length_b   1.000
_cell.length_c   1.000
_cell.angle_alpha   90.00
_cell.angle_beta   90.00
_cell.angle_gamma   90.00
#
_symmetry.space_group_name_H-M   'P 1'
#
loop_
_entity.id
_entity.type
_entity.pdbx_description
1 polymer ?
#
loop_
_entity_poly.entity_id
_entity_poly.type
_entity_poly.pdbx_seq_one_letter_code
_entity_poly.pdbx_strand_id
1 'polypeptide(L)'
;MLSDDDISFLARCLYQIPDHGEIVNYEFTKPEIDSFIVEAGIDPDDIGQDWKDFFISYRNRLCSNCKSSEDECSCPNQNVVDICYKLNPETIIEEWSKNISERDWFASVTVEKVRDLHWKLLADSDSLGEVTFRVFFDGKRFESYEPDTTKLRFPVGFVNTSHANPQEYIFSWSDLLDPSFWGNTRDELIRLQKPISLPICRESSPAAETNREAIVDSIRNYLDKNGYSVSEQPSYSLPQVDEYLEISSVKVVGEHPSDGSAVLVCSCEFGDGGLHFHRYSEDGLVDVNQSEVATTAREEMRDKVSDFNQLYSGSDTLQPSAKSIGVLVTLIASIPFIQFINVVQLGLGKQKQLYILIGLFAFAIIAFLSIFFLVIYPARRIREYNWEINPSTRSGLLNDIRSRVSNLSIRSTD
;
A
#
# COMPACT_ATOMS: atom_id res chain seq x y z
N MET A 1 -20.04 -4.40 -3.00
CA MET A 1 -19.14 -4.67 -4.13
C MET A 1 -20.00 -4.47 -5.34
N LEU A 2 -19.61 -3.54 -6.20
CA LEU A 2 -20.35 -3.28 -7.44
C LEU A 2 -20.15 -4.48 -8.35
N SER A 3 -21.23 -5.04 -8.89
CA SER A 3 -21.12 -6.06 -9.93
C SER A 3 -20.64 -5.42 -11.24
N ASP A 4 -20.09 -6.21 -12.16
CA ASP A 4 -19.71 -5.72 -13.50
C ASP A 4 -20.91 -5.12 -14.25
N ASP A 5 -22.12 -5.63 -13.96
CA ASP A 5 -23.38 -5.11 -14.49
C ASP A 5 -23.74 -3.75 -13.89
N ASP A 6 -23.63 -3.58 -12.56
CA ASP A 6 -23.86 -2.28 -11.90
C ASP A 6 -22.91 -1.21 -12.47
N ILE A 7 -21.66 -1.60 -12.70
CA ILE A 7 -20.62 -0.73 -13.27
C ILE A 7 -21.00 -0.31 -14.69
N SER A 8 -21.37 -1.27 -15.54
CA SER A 8 -21.73 -1.01 -16.94
C SER A 8 -22.97 -0.12 -17.04
N PHE A 9 -23.95 -0.35 -16.17
CA PHE A 9 -25.16 0.48 -16.07
C PHE A 9 -24.86 1.90 -15.56
N LEU A 10 -24.11 2.04 -14.46
CA LEU A 10 -23.74 3.35 -13.91
C LEU A 10 -22.90 4.16 -14.91
N ALA A 11 -22.01 3.50 -15.65
CA ALA A 11 -21.27 4.13 -16.74
C ALA A 11 -22.20 4.72 -17.78
N ARG A 12 -23.18 3.93 -18.21
CA ARG A 12 -24.15 4.38 -19.21
C ARG A 12 -24.94 5.60 -18.74
N CYS A 13 -25.33 5.64 -17.45
CA CYS A 13 -25.99 6.79 -16.85
C CYS A 13 -25.07 8.02 -16.76
N LEU A 14 -23.83 7.85 -16.30
CA LEU A 14 -22.87 8.94 -16.14
C LEU A 14 -22.43 9.55 -17.48
N TYR A 15 -22.40 8.77 -18.56
CA TYR A 15 -22.17 9.27 -19.93
C TYR A 15 -23.24 10.25 -20.42
N GLN A 16 -24.42 10.30 -19.80
CA GLN A 16 -25.45 11.28 -20.13
C GLN A 16 -25.16 12.67 -19.56
N ILE A 17 -24.24 12.75 -18.61
CA ILE A 17 -23.85 14.00 -17.96
C ILE A 17 -22.72 14.62 -18.79
N PRO A 18 -22.94 15.78 -19.41
CA PRO A 18 -21.90 16.50 -20.14
C PRO A 18 -20.70 16.83 -19.26
N ASP A 19 -19.57 17.07 -19.91
CA ASP A 19 -18.27 17.28 -19.28
C ASP A 19 -18.23 18.46 -18.30
N HIS A 20 -18.99 19.51 -18.58
CA HIS A 20 -19.14 20.68 -17.71
C HIS A 20 -20.40 20.64 -16.83
N GLY A 21 -21.05 19.49 -16.73
CA GLY A 21 -22.32 19.28 -16.02
C GLY A 21 -22.14 18.99 -14.53
N GLU A 22 -23.22 19.18 -13.76
CA GLU A 22 -23.31 18.72 -12.37
C GLU A 22 -24.28 17.54 -12.31
N ILE A 23 -23.88 16.44 -11.68
CA ILE A 23 -24.67 15.19 -11.65
C ILE A 23 -26.10 15.37 -11.14
N VAL A 24 -26.32 16.28 -10.18
CA VAL A 24 -27.62 16.53 -9.53
C VAL A 24 -28.63 17.23 -10.43
N ASN A 25 -28.17 17.81 -11.54
CA ASN A 25 -29.02 18.52 -12.50
C ASN A 25 -29.63 17.58 -13.56
N TYR A 26 -29.24 16.31 -13.59
CA TYR A 26 -29.70 15.34 -14.58
C TYR A 26 -30.73 14.38 -13.98
N GLU A 27 -31.87 14.26 -14.66
CA GLU A 27 -33.03 13.48 -14.21
C GLU A 27 -33.28 12.32 -15.18
N PHE A 28 -33.39 11.12 -14.63
CA PHE A 28 -33.64 9.88 -15.37
C PHE A 28 -35.07 9.40 -15.12
N THR A 29 -35.71 8.91 -16.17
CA THR A 29 -37.03 8.27 -16.09
C THR A 29 -36.86 6.75 -16.10
N LYS A 30 -37.87 6.03 -15.59
CA LYS A 30 -37.83 4.55 -15.61
C LYS A 30 -37.64 3.98 -17.04
N PRO A 31 -38.34 4.46 -18.08
CA PRO A 31 -38.11 3.97 -19.45
C PRO A 31 -36.68 4.14 -19.96
N GLU A 32 -35.98 5.23 -19.58
CA GLU A 32 -34.58 5.41 -19.97
C GLU A 32 -33.65 4.51 -19.18
N ILE A 33 -33.89 4.34 -17.88
CA ILE A 33 -33.15 3.38 -17.07
C ILE A 33 -33.25 1.99 -17.70
N ASP A 34 -34.45 1.58 -18.09
CA ASP A 34 -34.67 0.29 -18.76
C ASP A 34 -33.94 0.23 -20.11
N SER A 35 -33.93 1.31 -20.90
CA SER A 35 -33.14 1.41 -22.13
C SER A 35 -31.63 1.28 -21.86
N PHE A 36 -31.12 1.94 -20.82
CA PHE A 36 -29.70 1.95 -20.49
C PHE A 36 -29.21 0.60 -19.97
N ILE A 37 -30.05 -0.15 -19.26
CA ILE A 37 -29.75 -1.54 -18.85
C ILE A 37 -29.53 -2.40 -20.09
N VAL A 38 -30.45 -2.32 -21.06
CA VAL A 38 -30.35 -3.08 -22.33
C VAL A 38 -29.15 -2.63 -23.16
N GLU A 39 -28.89 -1.32 -23.25
CA GLU A 39 -27.74 -0.76 -23.96
C GLU A 39 -26.40 -1.15 -23.31
N ALA A 40 -26.38 -1.34 -21.99
CA ALA A 40 -25.22 -1.85 -21.25
C ALA A 40 -25.01 -3.37 -21.44
N GLY A 41 -25.91 -4.06 -22.15
CA GLY A 41 -25.82 -5.49 -22.41
C GLY A 41 -26.23 -6.38 -21.23
N ILE A 42 -26.95 -5.82 -20.26
CA ILE A 42 -27.39 -6.50 -19.05
C ILE A 42 -28.79 -7.05 -19.29
N ASP A 43 -29.05 -8.29 -18.87
CA ASP A 43 -30.41 -8.83 -18.89
C ASP A 43 -31.26 -8.05 -17.86
N PRO A 44 -32.39 -7.44 -18.26
CA PRO A 44 -33.28 -6.75 -17.33
C PRO A 44 -33.76 -7.61 -16.15
N ASP A 45 -33.73 -8.94 -16.29
CA ASP A 45 -34.06 -9.89 -15.22
C ASP A 45 -32.88 -10.18 -14.27
N ASP A 46 -31.64 -9.90 -14.70
CA ASP A 46 -30.42 -10.12 -13.91
C ASP A 46 -30.01 -8.90 -13.07
N ILE A 47 -30.42 -7.69 -13.46
CA ILE A 47 -30.15 -6.51 -12.64
C ILE A 47 -30.99 -6.58 -11.35
N GLY A 48 -30.32 -6.85 -10.23
CA GLY A 48 -30.95 -6.88 -8.91
C GLY A 48 -31.64 -5.54 -8.57
N GLN A 49 -32.40 -5.47 -7.47
CA GLN A 49 -32.99 -4.18 -7.06
C GLN A 49 -31.95 -3.15 -6.58
N ASP A 50 -30.69 -3.56 -6.46
CA ASP A 50 -29.59 -2.84 -5.83
C ASP A 50 -29.19 -1.58 -6.63
N TRP A 51 -29.47 -1.53 -7.94
CA TRP A 51 -29.22 -0.32 -8.73
C TRP A 51 -29.97 0.90 -8.20
N LYS A 52 -31.11 0.70 -7.52
CA LYS A 52 -31.93 1.79 -6.97
C LYS A 52 -31.20 2.54 -5.87
N ASP A 53 -30.25 1.92 -5.20
CA ASP A 53 -29.50 2.54 -4.11
C ASP A 53 -28.60 3.67 -4.64
N PHE A 54 -28.19 3.60 -5.90
CA PHE A 54 -27.47 4.69 -6.57
C PHE A 54 -28.34 5.88 -6.94
N PHE A 55 -29.66 5.82 -6.72
CA PHE A 55 -30.58 6.88 -7.10
C PHE A 55 -31.43 7.39 -5.95
N ILE A 56 -31.63 8.70 -5.92
CA ILE A 56 -32.70 9.34 -5.17
C ILE A 56 -33.93 9.39 -6.08
N SER A 57 -34.98 8.67 -5.69
CA SER A 57 -36.28 8.77 -6.37
C SER A 57 -37.12 9.90 -5.79
N TYR A 58 -37.81 10.64 -6.65
CA TYR A 58 -38.73 11.71 -6.25
C TYR A 58 -39.86 11.83 -7.26
N ARG A 59 -40.94 12.49 -6.83
CA ARG A 59 -42.10 12.70 -7.68
C ARG A 59 -41.91 13.96 -8.51
N ASN A 60 -41.87 13.79 -9.83
CA ASN A 60 -41.87 14.87 -10.79
C ASN A 60 -42.58 14.38 -12.05
N ARG A 61 -43.57 15.13 -12.54
CA ARG A 61 -44.40 14.72 -13.69
C ARG A 61 -43.77 15.25 -14.96
N LEU A 62 -42.95 14.40 -15.59
CA LEU A 62 -42.22 14.74 -16.81
C LEU A 62 -42.70 13.89 -17.99
N CYS A 63 -42.67 14.46 -19.18
CA CYS A 63 -42.79 13.66 -20.39
C CYS A 63 -41.51 12.87 -20.62
N SER A 64 -41.60 11.54 -20.66
CA SER A 64 -40.45 10.66 -20.95
C SER A 64 -39.80 10.91 -22.32
N ASN A 65 -40.54 11.50 -23.28
CA ASN A 65 -40.03 11.76 -24.62
C ASN A 65 -39.23 13.07 -24.75
N CYS A 66 -39.63 14.14 -24.05
CA CYS A 66 -39.04 15.47 -24.22
C CYS A 66 -38.52 16.12 -22.92
N LYS A 67 -38.69 15.46 -21.77
CA LYS A 67 -38.26 15.95 -20.44
C LYS A 67 -38.91 17.24 -19.94
N SER A 68 -39.82 17.82 -20.71
CA SER A 68 -40.65 18.94 -20.25
C SER A 68 -41.64 18.48 -19.18
N SER A 69 -42.02 19.41 -18.31
CA SER A 69 -43.16 19.20 -17.40
C SER A 69 -44.42 18.86 -18.20
N GLU A 70 -45.37 18.16 -17.58
CA GLU A 70 -46.66 17.83 -18.22
C GLU A 70 -47.34 19.05 -18.82
N ASP A 71 -47.29 20.19 -18.12
CA ASP A 71 -47.92 21.45 -18.53
C ASP A 71 -47.21 22.11 -19.73
N GLU A 72 -45.93 21.82 -19.95
CA GLU A 72 -45.09 22.40 -21.02
C GLU A 72 -44.86 21.43 -22.20
N CYS A 73 -45.37 20.20 -22.10
CA CYS A 73 -45.12 19.15 -23.09
C CYS A 73 -45.96 19.33 -24.36
N SER A 74 -45.28 19.44 -25.51
CA SER A 74 -45.90 19.55 -26.84
C SER A 74 -45.84 18.26 -27.68
N CYS A 75 -45.45 17.13 -27.08
CA CYS A 75 -45.36 15.86 -27.79
C CYS A 75 -46.75 15.35 -28.24
N PRO A 76 -46.91 14.84 -29.48
CA PRO A 76 -48.18 14.30 -29.96
C PRO A 76 -48.71 13.11 -29.15
N ASN A 77 -47.80 12.31 -28.59
CA ASN A 77 -48.08 11.21 -27.68
C ASN A 77 -47.39 11.50 -26.35
N GLN A 78 -48.08 12.19 -25.45
CA GLN A 78 -47.56 12.47 -24.12
C GLN A 78 -47.45 11.16 -23.32
N ASN A 79 -46.23 10.76 -23.00
CA ASN A 79 -45.96 9.65 -22.09
C ASN A 79 -45.42 10.21 -20.78
N VAL A 80 -46.33 10.61 -19.89
CA VAL A 80 -46.02 11.24 -18.61
C VAL A 80 -45.63 10.18 -17.58
N VAL A 81 -44.50 10.38 -16.92
CA VAL A 81 -44.00 9.56 -15.82
C VAL A 81 -43.99 10.37 -14.53
N ASP A 82 -44.44 9.76 -13.44
CA ASP A 82 -44.60 10.43 -12.14
C ASP A 82 -43.38 10.29 -11.23
N ILE A 83 -42.50 9.32 -11.50
CA ILE A 83 -41.31 9.03 -10.70
C ILE A 83 -40.07 9.28 -11.56
N CYS A 84 -39.22 10.17 -11.07
CA CYS A 84 -37.92 10.47 -11.64
C CYS A 84 -36.81 10.08 -10.66
N TYR A 85 -35.63 9.85 -11.21
CA TYR A 85 -34.45 9.38 -10.50
C TYR A 85 -33.29 10.34 -10.72
N LYS A 86 -32.61 10.71 -9.65
CA LYS A 86 -31.34 11.44 -9.68
C LYS A 86 -30.25 10.56 -9.13
N LEU A 87 -29.07 10.57 -9.74
CA LEU A 87 -27.92 9.85 -9.19
C LEU A 87 -27.60 10.41 -7.80
N ASN A 88 -27.24 9.53 -6.87
CA ASN A 88 -26.89 9.85 -5.49
C ASN A 88 -25.37 9.86 -5.32
N PRO A 89 -24.71 11.04 -5.28
CA PRO A 89 -23.26 11.11 -5.15
C PRO A 89 -22.74 10.45 -3.87
N GLU A 90 -23.52 10.49 -2.78
CA GLU A 90 -23.13 9.94 -1.48
C GLU A 90 -23.07 8.41 -1.52
N THR A 91 -24.08 7.75 -2.06
CA THR A 91 -24.05 6.29 -2.21
C THR A 91 -23.00 5.84 -3.23
N ILE A 92 -22.80 6.60 -4.31
CA ILE A 92 -21.79 6.29 -5.32
C ILE A 92 -20.38 6.35 -4.72
N ILE A 93 -20.04 7.41 -3.96
CA ILE A 93 -18.71 7.51 -3.33
C ILE A 93 -18.49 6.45 -2.25
N GLU A 94 -19.54 6.09 -1.49
CA GLU A 94 -19.46 5.05 -0.46
C GLU A 94 -19.14 3.67 -1.07
N GLU A 95 -19.90 3.23 -2.08
CA GLU A 95 -19.63 1.95 -2.75
C GLU A 95 -18.28 1.98 -3.48
N TRP A 96 -17.91 3.10 -4.10
CA TRP A 96 -16.59 3.24 -4.71
C TRP A 96 -15.46 3.11 -3.67
N SER A 97 -15.59 3.75 -2.51
CA SER A 97 -14.59 3.67 -1.44
C SER A 97 -14.43 2.26 -0.89
N LYS A 98 -15.53 1.52 -0.79
CA LYS A 98 -15.52 0.12 -0.39
C LYS A 98 -14.74 -0.75 -1.37
N ASN A 99 -14.96 -0.57 -2.68
CA ASN A 99 -14.21 -1.28 -3.71
C ASN A 99 -12.70 -0.98 -3.67
N ILE A 100 -12.30 0.24 -3.30
CA ILE A 100 -10.88 0.59 -3.10
C ILE A 100 -10.33 -0.09 -1.83
N SER A 101 -11.10 -0.08 -0.74
CA SER A 101 -10.69 -0.67 0.55
C SER A 101 -10.50 -2.19 0.50
N GLU A 102 -11.19 -2.88 -0.41
CA GLU A 102 -11.07 -4.33 -0.61
C GLU A 102 -9.82 -4.73 -1.41
N ARG A 103 -8.98 -3.77 -1.83
CA ARG A 103 -7.73 -4.03 -2.55
C ARG A 103 -6.57 -4.26 -1.59
N ASP A 104 -5.81 -5.34 -1.83
CA ASP A 104 -4.72 -5.84 -0.97
C ASP A 104 -3.51 -4.89 -0.73
N TRP A 105 -3.47 -3.72 -1.37
CA TRP A 105 -2.33 -2.79 -1.30
C TRP A 105 -2.66 -1.46 -0.60
N PHE A 106 -3.90 -1.30 -0.14
CA PHE A 106 -4.31 -0.21 0.75
C PHE A 106 -4.58 -0.77 2.15
N ALA A 107 -3.89 -0.23 3.15
CA ALA A 107 -4.06 -0.58 4.56
C ALA A 107 -5.34 0.04 5.15
N SER A 108 -5.71 1.24 4.69
CA SER A 108 -6.96 1.89 5.09
C SER A 108 -7.46 2.86 4.03
N VAL A 109 -8.78 3.09 4.01
CA VAL A 109 -9.43 4.07 3.14
C VAL A 109 -10.39 4.93 3.98
N THR A 110 -10.27 6.24 3.87
CA THR A 110 -11.15 7.21 4.54
C THR A 110 -11.76 8.16 3.52
N VAL A 111 -13.06 8.42 3.64
CA VAL A 111 -13.77 9.38 2.78
C VAL A 111 -14.21 10.58 3.60
N GLU A 112 -13.90 11.77 3.10
CA GLU A 112 -14.28 13.05 3.69
C GLU A 112 -15.05 13.89 2.67
N LYS A 113 -16.27 14.31 3.04
CA LYS A 113 -17.02 15.31 2.26
C LYS A 113 -16.37 16.67 2.48
N VAL A 114 -15.75 17.22 1.42
CA VAL A 114 -15.11 18.53 1.49
C VAL A 114 -16.16 19.64 1.33
N ARG A 115 -17.09 19.44 0.39
CA ARG A 115 -18.21 20.34 0.07
C ARG A 115 -19.22 19.61 -0.81
N ASP A 116 -20.31 20.28 -1.17
CA ASP A 116 -21.26 19.75 -2.13
C ASP A 116 -20.57 19.39 -3.46
N LEU A 117 -20.89 18.20 -3.95
CA LEU A 117 -20.38 17.62 -5.19
C LEU A 117 -18.84 17.39 -5.22
N HIS A 118 -18.17 17.45 -4.06
CA HIS A 118 -16.72 17.23 -3.99
C HIS A 118 -16.30 16.52 -2.69
N TRP A 119 -15.65 15.37 -2.87
CA TRP A 119 -15.16 14.51 -1.80
C TRP A 119 -13.65 14.34 -1.90
N LYS A 120 -13.05 13.94 -0.78
CA LYS A 120 -11.66 13.54 -0.67
C LYS A 120 -11.64 12.08 -0.20
N LEU A 121 -11.04 11.20 -0.97
CA LEU A 121 -10.76 9.83 -0.56
C LEU A 121 -9.26 9.71 -0.27
N LEU A 122 -8.93 9.33 0.96
CA LEU A 122 -7.59 9.07 1.45
C LEU A 122 -7.39 7.57 1.46
N ALA A 123 -6.44 7.07 0.67
CA ALA A 123 -6.08 5.67 0.63
C ALA A 123 -4.64 5.51 1.09
N ASP A 124 -4.44 4.89 2.25
CA ASP A 124 -3.12 4.64 2.82
C ASP A 124 -2.54 3.36 2.22
N SER A 125 -1.44 3.46 1.49
CA SER A 125 -0.74 2.31 0.91
C SER A 125 0.53 1.98 1.68
N ASP A 126 0.75 0.70 1.96
CA ASP A 126 1.98 0.20 2.59
C ASP A 126 3.24 0.50 1.77
N SER A 127 3.10 0.67 0.46
CA SER A 127 4.22 0.89 -0.46
C SER A 127 4.36 2.32 -1.00
N LEU A 128 3.28 3.10 -0.98
CA LEU A 128 3.22 4.43 -1.61
C LEU A 128 2.88 5.55 -0.62
N GLY A 129 2.59 5.25 0.65
CA GLY A 129 2.09 6.25 1.57
C GLY A 129 0.65 6.67 1.26
N GLU A 130 0.26 7.86 1.68
CA GLU A 130 -1.10 8.37 1.52
C GLU A 130 -1.35 8.84 0.07
N VAL A 131 -2.24 8.16 -0.63
CA VAL A 131 -2.76 8.58 -1.93
C VAL A 131 -4.08 9.33 -1.72
N THR A 132 -4.17 10.55 -2.24
CA THR A 132 -5.39 11.36 -2.16
C THR A 132 -6.11 11.39 -3.51
N PHE A 133 -7.31 10.84 -3.57
CA PHE A 133 -8.22 11.02 -4.70
C PHE A 133 -9.20 12.15 -4.41
N ARG A 134 -9.21 13.16 -5.28
CA ARG A 134 -10.13 14.30 -5.23
C ARG A 134 -11.29 14.00 -6.16
N VAL A 135 -12.45 13.72 -5.58
CA VAL A 135 -13.60 13.22 -6.34
C VAL A 135 -14.57 14.34 -6.65
N PHE A 136 -14.89 14.51 -7.93
CA PHE A 136 -15.73 15.57 -8.44
C PHE A 136 -16.96 15.02 -9.13
N PHE A 137 -18.12 15.51 -8.71
CA PHE A 137 -19.42 15.31 -9.35
C PHE A 137 -19.93 16.61 -10.04
N ASP A 138 -19.06 17.62 -10.11
CA ASP A 138 -19.20 18.89 -10.81
C ASP A 138 -18.07 18.98 -11.83
N GLY A 139 -18.43 18.87 -13.10
CA GLY A 139 -17.50 18.84 -14.22
C GLY A 139 -16.68 20.13 -14.39
N LYS A 140 -17.28 21.31 -14.12
CA LYS A 140 -16.53 22.58 -14.20
C LYS A 140 -15.42 22.65 -13.15
N ARG A 141 -15.67 22.09 -11.97
CA ARG A 141 -14.67 22.03 -10.90
C ARG A 141 -13.60 20.98 -11.17
N PHE A 142 -14.00 19.85 -11.75
CA PHE A 142 -13.07 18.82 -12.16
C PHE A 142 -12.04 19.36 -13.16
N GLU A 143 -12.48 20.05 -14.20
CA GLU A 143 -11.60 20.59 -15.25
C GLU A 143 -10.64 21.68 -14.79
N SER A 144 -11.04 22.44 -13.77
CA SER A 144 -10.19 23.49 -13.20
C SER A 144 -9.23 22.95 -12.14
N TYR A 145 -9.26 21.64 -11.85
CA TYR A 145 -8.40 21.03 -10.85
C TYR A 145 -7.14 20.45 -11.46
N GLU A 146 -5.99 20.99 -11.07
CA GLU A 146 -4.69 20.46 -11.49
C GLU A 146 -4.25 19.31 -10.56
N PRO A 147 -3.79 18.18 -11.12
CA PRO A 147 -3.18 17.10 -10.34
C PRO A 147 -1.86 17.55 -9.71
N ASP A 148 -1.57 17.06 -8.51
CA ASP A 148 -0.29 17.25 -7.82
C ASP A 148 0.32 15.87 -7.58
N THR A 149 1.11 15.42 -8.57
CA THR A 149 1.72 14.09 -8.60
C THR A 149 2.77 13.92 -7.52
N THR A 150 3.48 15.00 -7.15
CA THR A 150 4.47 15.00 -6.07
C THR A 150 3.84 14.67 -4.72
N LYS A 151 2.60 15.11 -4.48
CA LYS A 151 1.85 14.81 -3.25
C LYS A 151 0.83 13.69 -3.43
N LEU A 152 0.89 12.94 -4.53
CA LEU A 152 -0.03 11.85 -4.85
C LEU A 152 -1.50 12.26 -4.78
N ARG A 153 -1.81 13.45 -5.31
CA ARG A 153 -3.15 14.04 -5.32
C ARG A 153 -3.71 14.02 -6.74
N PHE A 154 -4.72 13.19 -6.94
CA PHE A 154 -5.26 12.91 -8.26
C PHE A 154 -6.75 13.28 -8.34
N PRO A 155 -7.18 14.07 -9.33
CA PRO A 155 -8.59 14.30 -9.57
C PRO A 155 -9.26 13.08 -10.21
N VAL A 156 -10.48 12.82 -9.77
CA VAL A 156 -11.37 11.76 -10.27
C VAL A 156 -12.72 12.37 -10.64
N GLY A 157 -13.12 12.24 -11.90
CA GLY A 157 -14.38 12.79 -12.42
C GLY A 157 -15.48 11.74 -12.51
N PHE A 158 -16.65 12.05 -11.93
CA PHE A 158 -17.90 11.28 -12.07
C PHE A 158 -18.86 12.01 -13.03
N VAL A 159 -18.34 12.41 -14.18
CA VAL A 159 -19.07 13.00 -15.32
C VAL A 159 -18.46 12.43 -16.60
N ASN A 160 -19.10 12.63 -17.77
CA ASN A 160 -18.44 12.30 -19.03
C ASN A 160 -17.17 13.17 -19.13
N THR A 161 -16.01 12.58 -19.37
CA THR A 161 -14.74 13.32 -19.32
C THR A 161 -13.98 13.14 -20.62
N SER A 162 -14.15 14.06 -21.57
CA SER A 162 -13.25 14.13 -22.74
C SER A 162 -11.83 14.57 -22.36
N HIS A 163 -11.64 15.04 -21.12
CA HIS A 163 -10.36 15.48 -20.55
C HIS A 163 -9.62 14.42 -19.70
N ALA A 164 -10.17 13.21 -19.51
CA ALA A 164 -9.46 12.17 -18.79
C ALA A 164 -8.26 11.68 -19.63
N ASN A 165 -7.09 12.26 -19.39
CA ASN A 165 -5.84 11.82 -19.96
C ASN A 165 -5.03 11.11 -18.86
N PRO A 166 -4.86 9.78 -18.93
CA PRO A 166 -4.04 9.04 -17.97
C PRO A 166 -2.60 9.55 -17.87
N GLN A 167 -2.07 10.16 -18.95
CA GLN A 167 -0.73 10.75 -18.97
C GLN A 167 -0.64 12.06 -18.18
N GLU A 168 -1.78 12.71 -17.92
CA GLU A 168 -1.90 13.92 -17.10
C GLU A 168 -2.39 13.60 -15.69
N TYR A 169 -2.56 12.32 -15.33
CA TYR A 169 -2.99 11.88 -14.00
C TYR A 169 -4.37 12.39 -13.57
N ILE A 170 -5.23 12.57 -14.56
CA ILE A 170 -6.65 12.92 -14.41
C ILE A 170 -7.46 11.69 -14.77
N PHE A 171 -8.25 11.17 -13.84
CA PHE A 171 -8.92 9.89 -13.99
C PHE A 171 -10.43 10.04 -14.12
N SER A 172 -11.04 9.22 -14.98
CA SER A 172 -12.48 8.97 -14.92
C SER A 172 -12.79 7.95 -13.84
N TRP A 173 -13.95 8.07 -13.21
CA TRP A 173 -14.46 7.06 -12.28
C TRP A 173 -14.51 5.64 -12.90
N SER A 174 -14.75 5.55 -14.21
CA SER A 174 -14.82 4.27 -14.94
C SER A 174 -13.47 3.60 -15.07
N ASP A 175 -12.39 4.38 -15.17
CA ASP A 175 -11.03 3.84 -15.27
C ASP A 175 -10.69 3.07 -13.99
N LEU A 176 -11.13 3.60 -12.85
CA LEU A 176 -10.90 3.03 -11.51
C LEU A 176 -11.67 1.73 -11.25
N LEU A 177 -12.48 1.27 -12.21
CA LEU A 177 -13.24 0.02 -12.11
C LEU A 177 -12.60 -1.10 -12.92
N ASP A 178 -11.72 -0.76 -13.87
CA ASP A 178 -10.91 -1.74 -14.59
C ASP A 178 -9.85 -2.34 -13.63
N PRO A 179 -9.83 -3.66 -13.41
CA PRO A 179 -8.79 -4.29 -12.60
C PRO A 179 -7.36 -4.01 -13.11
N SER A 180 -7.20 -3.82 -14.42
CA SER A 180 -5.92 -3.51 -15.06
C SER A 180 -5.48 -2.06 -14.85
N PHE A 181 -6.43 -1.14 -14.66
CA PHE A 181 -6.14 0.25 -14.29
C PHE A 181 -5.34 0.29 -13.01
N TRP A 182 -5.72 -0.46 -11.98
CA TRP A 182 -5.01 -0.43 -10.70
C TRP A 182 -3.60 -0.99 -10.79
N GLY A 183 -3.37 -2.01 -11.63
CA GLY A 183 -2.02 -2.52 -11.90
C GLY A 183 -1.14 -1.46 -12.56
N ASN A 184 -1.64 -0.86 -13.64
CA ASN A 184 -0.92 0.17 -14.39
C ASN A 184 -0.72 1.45 -13.56
N THR A 185 -1.76 1.91 -12.88
CA THR A 185 -1.73 3.08 -12.00
C THR A 185 -0.82 2.83 -10.81
N ARG A 186 -0.78 1.62 -10.22
CA ARG A 186 0.21 1.31 -9.18
C ARG A 186 1.63 1.46 -9.71
N ASP A 187 1.95 0.85 -10.84
CA ASP A 187 3.30 0.93 -11.42
C ASP A 187 3.65 2.37 -11.83
N GLU A 188 2.67 3.13 -12.32
CA GLU A 188 2.81 4.53 -12.69
C GLU A 188 2.92 5.46 -11.47
N LEU A 189 2.21 5.18 -10.38
CA LEU A 189 2.34 5.89 -9.09
C LEU A 189 3.69 5.58 -8.44
N ILE A 190 4.14 4.32 -8.49
CA ILE A 190 5.51 3.94 -8.13
C ILE A 190 6.51 4.71 -9.01
N ARG A 191 6.23 4.87 -10.31
CA ARG A 191 7.08 5.63 -11.24
C ARG A 191 7.02 7.13 -10.97
N LEU A 192 5.90 7.69 -10.55
CA LEU A 192 5.75 9.09 -10.17
C LEU A 192 6.50 9.41 -8.88
N GLN A 193 6.53 8.47 -7.94
CA GLN A 193 7.39 8.55 -6.74
C GLN A 193 8.87 8.39 -7.08
N LYS A 194 9.19 7.63 -8.14
CA LYS A 194 10.55 7.40 -8.64
C LYS A 194 10.90 8.40 -9.74
N PRO A 195 11.57 9.49 -9.38
CA PRO A 195 13.02 9.33 -9.53
C PRO A 195 13.81 9.81 -8.32
N ILE A 196 13.21 10.57 -7.40
CA ILE A 196 14.04 11.29 -6.44
C ILE A 196 14.39 10.41 -5.24
N SER A 197 13.48 9.56 -4.74
CA SER A 197 13.71 8.75 -3.52
C SER A 197 13.51 7.24 -3.72
N LEU A 198 14.25 6.42 -2.95
CA LEU A 198 14.11 4.97 -2.89
C LEU A 198 14.00 4.50 -1.44
N PRO A 199 12.80 4.10 -0.96
CA PRO A 199 12.54 3.88 0.45
C PRO A 199 13.20 2.62 1.01
N ILE A 200 13.75 2.73 2.22
CA ILE A 200 14.39 1.65 3.00
C ILE A 200 13.44 1.16 4.10
N CYS A 201 13.01 2.06 4.99
CA CYS A 201 12.12 1.73 6.12
C CYS A 201 11.39 2.96 6.66
N ARG A 202 10.20 2.77 7.25
CA ARG A 202 9.44 3.82 7.95
C ARG A 202 10.03 4.11 9.33
N GLU A 203 9.96 5.36 9.81
CA GLU A 203 10.46 5.74 11.14
C GLU A 203 9.74 4.98 12.27
N SER A 204 8.46 4.67 12.10
CA SER A 204 7.63 3.92 13.05
C SER A 204 7.85 2.39 13.02
N SER A 205 8.75 1.88 12.18
CA SER A 205 9.04 0.45 12.16
C SER A 205 9.92 0.06 13.35
N PRO A 206 9.74 -1.12 13.99
CA PRO A 206 10.57 -1.54 15.12
C PRO A 206 12.08 -1.52 14.82
N ALA A 207 12.45 -1.89 13.60
CA ALA A 207 13.81 -1.79 13.08
C ALA A 207 14.34 -0.34 13.11
N ALA A 208 13.56 0.63 12.60
CA ALA A 208 13.97 2.03 12.60
C ALA A 208 13.97 2.62 14.02
N GLU A 209 12.96 2.34 14.85
CA GLU A 209 12.88 2.86 16.21
C GLU A 209 14.05 2.39 17.09
N THR A 210 14.48 1.14 16.92
CA THR A 210 15.49 0.53 17.81
C THR A 210 16.89 0.52 17.22
N ASN A 211 17.04 0.47 15.88
CA ASN A 211 18.31 0.20 15.20
C ASN A 211 18.61 1.16 14.05
N ARG A 212 18.06 2.39 14.04
CA ARG A 212 18.29 3.38 12.97
C ARG A 212 19.77 3.59 12.67
N GLU A 213 20.60 3.76 13.70
CA GLU A 213 22.05 3.98 13.55
C GLU A 213 22.72 2.79 12.89
N ALA A 214 22.39 1.55 13.30
CA ALA A 214 22.96 0.35 12.71
C ALA A 214 22.57 0.15 11.24
N ILE A 215 21.35 0.55 10.85
CA ILE A 215 20.90 0.56 9.45
C ILE A 215 21.75 1.55 8.63
N VAL A 216 21.88 2.78 9.12
CA VAL A 216 22.64 3.85 8.46
C VAL A 216 24.13 3.48 8.37
N ASP A 217 24.71 2.96 9.44
CA ASP A 217 26.11 2.51 9.48
C ASP A 217 26.37 1.35 8.52
N SER A 218 25.44 0.41 8.41
CA SER A 218 25.59 -0.70 7.48
C SER A 218 25.56 -0.23 6.03
N ILE A 219 24.66 0.70 5.68
CA ILE A 219 24.62 1.33 4.36
C ILE A 219 25.92 2.10 4.09
N ARG A 220 26.38 2.90 5.06
CA ARG A 220 27.64 3.65 4.98
C ARG A 220 28.83 2.73 4.68
N ASN A 221 28.97 1.67 5.45
CA ASN A 221 30.02 0.67 5.26
C ASN A 221 29.91 -0.04 3.90
N TYR A 222 28.70 -0.25 3.41
CA TYR A 222 28.48 -0.82 2.08
C TYR A 222 28.89 0.14 0.96
N LEU A 223 28.54 1.43 1.06
CA LEU A 223 28.95 2.45 0.09
C LEU A 223 30.48 2.57 0.02
N ASP A 224 31.13 2.65 1.18
CA ASP A 224 32.60 2.73 1.28
C ASP A 224 33.28 1.50 0.65
N LYS A 225 32.81 0.28 0.97
CA LYS A 225 33.29 -0.96 0.35
C LYS A 225 33.11 -1.02 -1.17
N ASN A 226 32.13 -0.29 -1.71
CA ASN A 226 31.87 -0.18 -3.15
C ASN A 226 32.53 1.06 -3.79
N GLY A 227 33.49 1.70 -3.10
CA GLY A 227 34.36 2.72 -3.68
C GLY A 227 33.80 4.15 -3.63
N TYR A 228 32.71 4.39 -2.90
CA TYR A 228 32.23 5.74 -2.65
C TYR A 228 33.05 6.43 -1.55
N SER A 229 33.29 7.73 -1.69
CA SER A 229 33.83 8.55 -0.61
C SER A 229 32.70 8.97 0.31
N VAL A 230 32.68 8.43 1.54
CA VAL A 230 31.53 8.60 2.43
C VAL A 230 31.76 9.67 3.50
N SER A 231 30.79 10.57 3.65
CA SER A 231 30.76 11.66 4.63
C SER A 231 29.47 11.60 5.45
N GLU A 232 29.62 11.79 6.77
CA GLU A 232 28.51 11.99 7.72
C GLU A 232 28.20 13.49 7.94
N GLN A 233 28.91 14.38 7.22
CA GLN A 233 28.68 15.82 7.27
C GLN A 233 28.28 16.34 5.89
N PRO A 234 27.00 16.19 5.51
CA PRO A 234 26.51 16.55 4.17
C PRO A 234 26.77 18.01 3.82
N SER A 235 26.71 18.91 4.81
CA SER A 235 26.93 20.34 4.65
C SER A 235 28.35 20.73 4.23
N TYR A 236 29.34 19.87 4.46
CA TYR A 236 30.71 20.10 4.01
C TYR A 236 31.04 19.36 2.71
N SER A 237 30.49 18.17 2.52
CA SER A 237 30.81 17.34 1.35
C SER A 237 30.02 17.77 0.11
N LEU A 238 28.73 18.06 0.27
CA LEU A 238 27.82 18.34 -0.83
C LEU A 238 26.82 19.47 -0.47
N PRO A 239 27.30 20.70 -0.16
CA PRO A 239 26.47 21.80 0.31
C PRO A 239 25.35 22.19 -0.66
N GLN A 240 25.55 22.02 -1.96
CA GLN A 240 24.57 22.33 -3.00
C GLN A 240 23.32 21.43 -2.98
N VAL A 241 23.31 20.34 -2.20
CA VAL A 241 22.09 19.56 -1.96
C VAL A 241 21.04 20.33 -1.17
N ASP A 242 21.44 21.34 -0.37
CA ASP A 242 20.51 22.15 0.43
C ASP A 242 19.49 22.92 -0.43
N GLU A 243 19.79 23.12 -1.72
CA GLU A 243 18.86 23.70 -2.70
C GLU A 243 17.68 22.77 -3.03
N TYR A 244 17.83 21.46 -2.81
CA TYR A 244 16.87 20.43 -3.22
C TYR A 244 16.29 19.63 -2.04
N LEU A 245 17.07 19.45 -0.97
CA LEU A 245 16.69 18.71 0.23
C LEU A 245 17.13 19.52 1.45
N GLU A 246 16.36 19.51 2.53
CA GLU A 246 16.84 20.08 3.79
C GLU A 246 18.08 19.32 4.27
N ILE A 247 19.26 19.94 4.27
CA ILE A 247 20.52 19.23 4.49
C ILE A 247 20.62 18.58 5.88
N SER A 248 19.84 19.05 6.85
CA SER A 248 19.68 18.48 8.21
C SER A 248 19.06 17.07 8.21
N SER A 249 18.29 16.76 7.17
CA SER A 249 17.59 15.48 6.99
C SER A 249 18.47 14.41 6.35
N VAL A 250 19.57 14.80 5.70
CA VAL A 250 20.56 13.90 5.11
C VAL A 250 21.45 13.32 6.22
N LYS A 251 21.56 11.99 6.28
CA LYS A 251 22.33 11.26 7.29
C LYS A 251 23.71 10.84 6.80
N VAL A 252 23.80 10.48 5.52
CA VAL A 252 25.05 10.02 4.89
C VAL A 252 25.09 10.50 3.45
N VAL A 253 26.26 10.93 3.00
CA VAL A 253 26.58 11.20 1.60
C VAL A 253 27.67 10.25 1.16
N GLY A 254 27.42 9.44 0.14
CA GLY A 254 28.46 8.70 -0.58
C GLY A 254 28.69 9.36 -1.93
N GLU A 255 29.85 9.97 -2.15
CA GLU A 255 30.24 10.57 -3.43
C GLU A 255 30.98 9.56 -4.29
N HIS A 256 30.59 9.47 -5.55
CA HIS A 256 31.24 8.63 -6.53
C HIS A 256 32.48 9.36 -7.09
N PRO A 257 33.68 8.75 -6.99
CA PRO A 257 34.94 9.47 -7.18
C PRO A 257 35.22 9.90 -8.63
N SER A 258 34.50 9.36 -9.61
CA SER A 258 34.82 9.59 -11.04
C SER A 258 33.93 10.60 -11.75
N ASP A 259 32.72 10.85 -11.26
CA ASP A 259 31.70 11.64 -11.97
C ASP A 259 31.00 12.67 -11.08
N GLY A 260 31.42 12.81 -9.82
CA GLY A 260 30.82 13.79 -8.88
C GLY A 260 29.37 13.49 -8.52
N SER A 261 28.81 12.36 -8.96
CA SER A 261 27.48 11.92 -8.54
C SER A 261 27.52 11.44 -7.10
N ALA A 262 26.41 11.57 -6.37
CA ALA A 262 26.35 11.13 -4.98
C ALA A 262 25.09 10.31 -4.71
N VAL A 263 25.21 9.37 -3.77
CA VAL A 263 24.10 8.64 -3.16
C VAL A 263 23.91 9.19 -1.75
N LEU A 264 22.71 9.64 -1.44
CA LEU A 264 22.36 10.25 -0.16
C LEU A 264 21.45 9.29 0.60
N VAL A 265 21.70 9.08 1.88
CA VAL A 265 20.74 8.45 2.80
C VAL A 265 20.04 9.57 3.55
N CYS A 266 18.72 9.64 3.45
CA CYS A 266 17.94 10.76 3.94
C CYS A 266 16.70 10.30 4.71
N SER A 267 16.16 11.20 5.52
CA SER A 267 14.85 11.09 6.16
C SER A 267 14.03 12.37 5.98
N CYS A 268 14.02 12.91 4.76
CA CYS A 268 13.20 14.07 4.40
C CYS A 268 11.75 13.68 4.08
N GLU A 269 10.95 14.69 3.72
CA GLU A 269 9.53 14.52 3.36
C GLU A 269 9.29 13.73 2.06
N PHE A 270 10.32 13.57 1.20
CA PHE A 270 10.19 12.84 -0.06
C PHE A 270 10.17 11.30 0.08
N GLY A 271 10.26 10.76 1.29
CA GLY A 271 10.09 9.33 1.52
C GLY A 271 9.28 9.06 2.78
N ASP A 272 7.95 8.97 2.63
CA ASP A 272 6.92 8.41 3.53
C ASP A 272 7.23 8.38 5.05
N GLY A 273 7.88 9.43 5.58
CA GLY A 273 8.32 9.49 6.98
C GLY A 273 9.31 8.39 7.37
N GLY A 274 10.31 8.10 6.52
CA GLY A 274 11.24 6.98 6.69
C GLY A 274 12.66 7.23 6.16
N LEU A 275 13.59 6.29 6.42
CA LEU A 275 14.89 6.28 5.75
C LEU A 275 14.71 5.89 4.28
N HIS A 276 15.36 6.63 3.38
CA HIS A 276 15.35 6.40 1.95
C HIS A 276 16.65 6.89 1.31
N PHE A 277 16.90 6.46 0.07
CA PHE A 277 18.02 6.94 -0.73
C PHE A 277 17.59 8.07 -1.68
N HIS A 278 18.49 9.01 -1.96
CA HIS A 278 18.45 9.87 -3.14
C HIS A 278 19.71 9.69 -3.98
N ARG A 279 19.66 10.10 -5.25
CA ARG A 279 20.85 10.28 -6.08
C ARG A 279 20.95 11.74 -6.51
N TYR A 280 22.16 12.28 -6.42
CA TYR A 280 22.51 13.63 -6.86
C TYR A 280 23.52 13.57 -8.00
N SER A 281 23.44 14.52 -8.91
CA SER A 281 24.38 14.76 -10.02
C SER A 281 24.57 16.26 -10.23
N GLU A 282 25.43 16.68 -11.17
CA GLU A 282 25.68 18.10 -11.46
C GLU A 282 24.39 18.90 -11.76
N ASP A 283 23.39 18.25 -12.36
CA ASP A 283 22.10 18.87 -12.72
C ASP A 283 21.04 18.81 -11.60
N GLY A 284 21.40 18.31 -10.40
CA GLY A 284 20.49 18.17 -9.26
C GLY A 284 20.13 16.73 -8.90
N LEU A 285 18.97 16.54 -8.25
CA LEU A 285 18.46 15.22 -7.90
C LEU A 285 18.02 14.45 -9.15
N VAL A 286 18.48 13.21 -9.27
CA VAL A 286 18.25 12.33 -10.44
C VAL A 286 17.76 10.97 -9.98
N ASP A 287 17.32 10.15 -10.94
CA ASP A 287 16.79 8.82 -10.68
C ASP A 287 17.78 7.93 -9.92
N VAL A 288 17.46 7.64 -8.66
CA VAL A 288 18.30 6.80 -7.79
C VAL A 288 18.38 5.35 -8.28
N ASN A 289 17.41 4.88 -9.08
CA ASN A 289 17.47 3.54 -9.68
C ASN A 289 18.60 3.41 -10.72
N GLN A 290 19.17 4.53 -11.20
CA GLN A 290 20.37 4.52 -12.05
C GLN A 290 21.65 4.15 -11.28
N SER A 291 21.58 4.12 -9.94
CA SER A 291 22.66 3.64 -9.08
C SER A 291 22.46 2.16 -8.73
N GLU A 292 23.20 1.26 -9.38
CA GLU A 292 23.18 -0.18 -9.03
C GLU A 292 23.56 -0.40 -7.55
N VAL A 293 24.51 0.40 -7.05
CA VAL A 293 24.97 0.33 -5.66
C VAL A 293 23.85 0.76 -4.69
N ALA A 294 23.12 1.85 -4.98
CA ALA A 294 22.03 2.29 -4.11
C ALA A 294 20.85 1.29 -4.15
N THR A 295 20.50 0.80 -5.34
CA THR A 295 19.43 -0.18 -5.52
C THR A 295 19.73 -1.47 -4.77
N THR A 296 20.95 -2.00 -4.89
CA THR A 296 21.38 -3.22 -4.17
C THR A 296 21.43 -3.00 -2.66
N ALA A 297 22.01 -1.88 -2.21
CA ALA A 297 22.03 -1.53 -0.80
C ALA A 297 20.63 -1.48 -0.21
N ARG A 298 19.68 -0.90 -0.96
CA ARG A 298 18.29 -0.79 -0.56
C ARG A 298 17.60 -2.15 -0.49
N GLU A 299 17.74 -3.00 -1.49
CA GLU A 299 17.07 -4.31 -1.52
C GLU A 299 17.53 -5.16 -0.33
N GLU A 300 18.85 -5.30 -0.15
CA GLU A 300 19.43 -6.08 0.94
C GLU A 300 19.08 -5.50 2.33
N MET A 301 19.05 -4.17 2.45
CA MET A 301 18.66 -3.55 3.72
C MET A 301 17.16 -3.68 4.00
N ARG A 302 16.31 -3.57 2.98
CA ARG A 302 14.86 -3.75 3.12
C ARG A 302 14.53 -5.17 3.57
N ASP A 303 15.21 -6.17 3.01
CA ASP A 303 15.05 -7.56 3.41
C ASP A 303 15.43 -7.75 4.89
N LYS A 304 16.54 -7.14 5.33
CA LYS A 304 16.95 -7.16 6.74
C LYS A 304 15.96 -6.47 7.68
N VAL A 305 15.46 -5.30 7.28
CA VAL A 305 14.43 -4.58 8.03
C VAL A 305 13.18 -5.45 8.18
N SER A 306 12.74 -6.08 7.09
CA SER A 306 11.58 -6.99 7.09
C SER A 306 11.80 -8.18 8.02
N ASP A 307 12.94 -8.86 7.89
CA ASP A 307 13.33 -9.99 8.74
C ASP A 307 13.37 -9.61 10.23
N PHE A 308 13.94 -8.44 10.56
CA PHE A 308 13.97 -7.95 11.93
C PHE A 308 12.57 -7.67 12.47
N ASN A 309 11.73 -6.98 11.70
CA ASN A 309 10.37 -6.65 12.11
C ASN A 309 9.51 -7.91 12.30
N GLN A 310 9.72 -8.95 11.48
CA GLN A 310 9.05 -10.24 11.66
C GLN A 310 9.52 -10.95 12.93
N LEU A 311 10.83 -10.95 13.22
CA LEU A 311 11.37 -11.49 14.47
C LEU A 311 10.82 -10.74 15.69
N TYR A 312 10.74 -9.42 15.60
CA TYR A 312 10.27 -8.55 16.67
C TYR A 312 8.77 -8.76 16.95
N SER A 313 7.91 -8.71 15.93
CA SER A 313 6.46 -8.97 16.07
C SER A 313 6.14 -10.38 16.57
N GLY A 314 6.89 -11.38 16.11
CA GLY A 314 6.83 -12.74 16.63
C GLY A 314 7.25 -12.87 18.10
N SER A 315 8.13 -11.97 18.59
CA SER A 315 8.55 -11.94 19.99
C SER A 315 7.58 -11.16 20.90
N ASP A 316 6.96 -10.09 20.40
CA ASP A 316 5.99 -9.28 21.14
C ASP A 316 4.63 -9.99 21.31
N THR A 317 4.19 -10.74 20.29
CA THR A 317 3.05 -11.66 20.45
C THR A 317 3.32 -12.73 21.52
N LEU A 318 4.59 -13.08 21.75
CA LEU A 318 4.98 -14.01 22.79
C LEU A 318 5.11 -13.36 24.18
N GLN A 319 5.30 -12.04 24.34
CA GLN A 319 5.57 -11.40 25.64
C GLN A 319 4.46 -11.61 26.70
N PRO A 320 3.15 -11.42 26.41
CA PRO A 320 2.09 -11.67 27.39
C PRO A 320 1.95 -13.17 27.73
N SER A 321 2.12 -14.03 26.73
CA SER A 321 2.07 -15.48 26.89
C SER A 321 3.34 -16.05 27.56
N ALA A 322 4.51 -15.44 27.40
CA ALA A 322 5.77 -15.91 27.97
C ALA A 322 5.86 -15.66 29.47
N LYS A 323 5.22 -14.60 30.00
CA LYS A 323 5.04 -14.43 31.46
C LYS A 323 4.11 -15.51 32.01
N SER A 324 3.00 -15.78 31.34
CA SER A 324 2.03 -16.81 31.72
C SER A 324 2.62 -18.23 31.62
N ILE A 325 3.34 -18.53 30.55
CA ILE A 325 4.05 -19.79 30.32
C ILE A 325 5.25 -19.92 31.27
N GLY A 326 5.99 -18.86 31.55
CA GLY A 326 7.09 -18.87 32.52
C GLY A 326 6.60 -19.15 33.94
N VAL A 327 5.48 -18.53 34.35
CA VAL A 327 4.81 -18.84 35.62
C VAL A 327 4.25 -20.27 35.62
N LEU A 328 3.62 -20.70 34.52
CA LEU A 328 3.15 -22.09 34.38
C LEU A 328 4.30 -23.08 34.46
N VAL A 329 5.42 -22.85 33.78
CA VAL A 329 6.59 -23.75 33.79
C VAL A 329 7.27 -23.72 35.15
N THR A 330 7.32 -22.59 35.86
CA THR A 330 7.89 -22.52 37.22
C THR A 330 7.00 -23.26 38.23
N LEU A 331 5.67 -23.10 38.14
CA LEU A 331 4.70 -23.84 38.94
C LEU A 331 4.67 -25.34 38.58
N ILE A 332 4.77 -25.68 37.30
CA ILE A 332 4.72 -27.06 36.82
C ILE A 332 6.07 -27.76 36.96
N ALA A 333 7.21 -27.07 37.05
CA ALA A 333 8.51 -27.68 37.39
C ALA A 333 8.66 -27.94 38.90
N SER A 334 8.00 -27.14 39.74
CA SER A 334 8.01 -27.32 41.20
C SER A 334 7.09 -28.46 41.68
N ILE A 335 5.97 -28.72 40.99
CA ILE A 335 5.06 -29.85 41.31
C ILE A 335 5.77 -31.23 41.22
N PRO A 336 6.53 -31.57 40.16
CA PRO A 336 7.39 -32.74 40.04
C PRO A 336 8.37 -32.92 41.18
N PHE A 337 9.00 -31.82 41.63
CA PHE A 337 9.99 -31.86 42.70
C PHE A 337 9.32 -32.18 44.04
N ILE A 338 8.16 -31.57 44.30
CA ILE A 338 7.33 -31.87 45.47
C ILE A 338 6.81 -33.31 45.42
N GLN A 339 6.34 -33.78 44.26
CA GLN A 339 5.89 -35.16 44.09
C GLN A 339 7.04 -36.18 44.19
N PHE A 340 8.25 -35.83 43.73
CA PHE A 340 9.45 -36.67 43.90
C PHE A 340 9.80 -36.84 45.39
N ILE A 341 9.78 -35.75 46.17
CA ILE A 341 9.96 -35.83 47.64
C ILE A 341 8.89 -36.74 48.26
N ASN A 342 7.62 -36.59 47.86
CA ASN A 342 6.54 -37.41 48.37
C ASN A 342 6.67 -38.90 47.95
N VAL A 343 7.13 -39.19 46.74
CA VAL A 343 7.35 -40.56 46.22
C VAL A 343 8.51 -41.26 46.91
N VAL A 344 9.57 -40.51 47.26
CA VAL A 344 10.70 -41.00 48.06
C VAL A 344 10.25 -41.30 49.50
N GLN A 345 9.34 -40.51 50.07
CA GLN A 345 8.76 -40.75 51.39
C GLN A 345 7.74 -41.89 51.45
N LEU A 346 6.98 -42.12 50.37
CA LEU A 346 5.85 -43.07 50.33
C LEU A 346 6.22 -44.51 49.93
N GLY A 347 7.49 -44.82 49.65
CA GLY A 347 7.95 -46.20 49.46
C GLY A 347 7.30 -46.94 48.28
N LEU A 348 7.01 -46.24 47.18
CA LEU A 348 6.43 -46.85 45.97
C LEU A 348 7.36 -47.93 45.37
N GLY A 349 6.78 -48.94 44.72
CA GLY A 349 7.55 -50.00 44.06
C GLY A 349 8.48 -49.45 42.97
N LYS A 350 9.70 -50.00 42.87
CA LYS A 350 10.81 -49.50 42.02
C LYS A 350 10.42 -49.20 40.56
N GLN A 351 9.52 -49.98 39.96
CA GLN A 351 9.06 -49.76 38.59
C GLN A 351 8.19 -48.50 38.43
N LYS A 352 7.26 -48.23 39.36
CA LYS A 352 6.42 -47.02 39.30
C LYS A 352 7.25 -45.75 39.54
N GLN A 353 8.23 -45.82 40.44
CA GLN A 353 9.18 -44.73 40.67
C GLN A 353 9.99 -44.40 39.41
N LEU A 354 10.45 -45.42 38.67
CA LEU A 354 11.21 -45.23 37.44
C LEU A 354 10.38 -44.55 36.34
N TYR A 355 9.12 -44.97 36.12
CA TYR A 355 8.25 -44.34 35.10
C TYR A 355 7.92 -42.89 35.43
N ILE A 356 7.65 -42.58 36.71
CA ILE A 356 7.43 -41.20 37.16
C ILE A 356 8.69 -40.37 36.89
N LEU A 357 9.88 -40.86 37.25
CA LEU A 357 11.13 -40.15 37.02
C LEU A 357 11.40 -39.87 35.53
N ILE A 358 11.19 -40.87 34.66
CA ILE A 358 11.34 -40.71 33.21
C ILE A 358 10.34 -39.68 32.67
N GLY A 359 9.08 -39.74 33.10
CA GLY A 359 8.05 -38.79 32.69
C GLY A 359 8.38 -37.35 33.10
N LEU A 360 8.89 -37.16 34.32
CA LEU A 360 9.31 -35.85 34.81
C LEU A 360 10.52 -35.31 34.02
N PHE A 361 11.49 -36.17 33.71
CA PHE A 361 12.66 -35.78 32.93
C PHE A 361 12.29 -35.39 31.49
N ALA A 362 11.45 -36.19 30.83
CA ALA A 362 10.94 -35.89 29.49
C ALA A 362 10.16 -34.57 29.47
N PHE A 363 9.31 -34.34 30.47
CA PHE A 363 8.57 -33.08 30.60
C PHE A 363 9.50 -31.88 30.83
N ALA A 364 10.50 -32.02 31.71
CA ALA A 364 11.48 -30.96 31.97
C ALA A 364 12.28 -30.57 30.71
N ILE A 365 12.66 -31.55 29.89
CA ILE A 365 13.32 -31.29 28.60
C ILE A 365 12.39 -30.52 27.67
N ILE A 366 11.15 -30.96 27.50
CA ILE A 366 10.18 -30.29 26.63
C ILE A 366 9.96 -28.85 27.11
N ALA A 367 9.78 -28.64 28.41
CA ALA A 367 9.59 -27.31 28.99
C ALA A 367 10.83 -26.41 28.76
N PHE A 368 12.04 -26.95 28.95
CA PHE A 368 13.28 -26.23 28.68
C PHE A 368 13.42 -25.86 27.20
N LEU A 369 13.17 -26.81 26.29
CA LEU A 369 13.22 -26.55 24.84
C LEU A 369 12.18 -25.51 24.44
N SER A 370 10.96 -25.59 24.96
CA SER A 370 9.92 -24.60 24.71
C SER A 370 10.33 -23.20 25.16
N ILE A 371 10.89 -23.03 26.37
CA ILE A 371 11.40 -21.73 26.83
C ILE A 371 12.56 -21.26 25.95
N PHE A 372 13.49 -22.16 25.63
CA PHE A 372 14.66 -21.83 24.84
C PHE A 372 14.26 -21.34 23.44
N PHE A 373 13.40 -22.07 22.72
CA PHE A 373 13.02 -21.72 21.35
C PHE A 373 11.99 -20.60 21.25
N LEU A 374 11.11 -20.42 22.25
CA LEU A 374 10.08 -19.38 22.20
C LEU A 374 10.55 -18.04 22.81
N VAL A 375 11.49 -18.05 23.76
CA VAL A 375 11.87 -16.84 24.50
C VAL A 375 13.34 -16.50 24.33
N ILE A 376 14.24 -17.42 24.67
CA ILE A 376 15.69 -17.12 24.72
C ILE A 376 16.26 -16.96 23.31
N TYR A 377 15.90 -17.86 22.39
CA TYR A 377 16.42 -17.88 21.03
C TYR A 377 15.99 -16.64 20.23
N PRO A 378 14.70 -16.24 20.17
CA PRO A 378 14.29 -15.01 19.48
C PRO A 378 14.91 -13.75 20.10
N ALA A 379 14.92 -13.63 21.43
CA ALA A 379 15.51 -12.47 22.11
C ALA A 379 17.01 -12.32 21.80
N ARG A 380 17.74 -13.43 21.76
CA ARG A 380 19.15 -13.42 21.36
C ARG A 380 19.32 -13.06 19.88
N ARG A 381 18.49 -13.61 18.99
CA ARG A 381 18.46 -13.30 17.54
C ARG A 381 18.20 -11.82 17.27
N ILE A 382 17.33 -11.17 18.03
CA ILE A 382 17.04 -9.73 17.92
C ILE A 382 18.22 -8.91 18.41
N ARG A 383 18.81 -9.27 19.57
CA ARG A 383 19.94 -8.54 20.16
C ARG A 383 21.22 -8.62 19.33
N GLU A 384 21.48 -9.80 18.76
CA GLU A 384 22.66 -10.08 17.93
C GLU A 384 22.32 -10.01 16.43
N TYR A 385 21.28 -9.26 16.05
CA TYR A 385 20.83 -9.19 14.66
C TYR A 385 21.91 -8.56 13.78
N ASN A 386 22.28 -9.26 12.70
CA ASN A 386 23.33 -8.80 11.82
C ASN A 386 22.78 -7.84 10.75
N TRP A 387 23.08 -6.55 10.92
CA TRP A 387 22.71 -5.51 9.98
C TRP A 387 23.60 -5.41 8.75
N GLU A 388 24.78 -6.06 8.73
CA GLU A 388 25.73 -5.95 7.62
C GLU A 388 25.14 -6.40 6.29
N ILE A 389 25.15 -5.50 5.29
CA ILE A 389 24.80 -5.82 3.90
C ILE A 389 25.87 -6.76 3.35
N ASN A 390 25.47 -8.01 3.15
CA ASN A 390 26.24 -9.01 2.45
C ASN A 390 25.44 -9.34 1.21
N PRO A 391 25.77 -8.76 0.04
CA PRO A 391 25.00 -8.98 -1.17
C PRO A 391 24.88 -10.49 -1.37
N SER A 392 23.66 -10.99 -1.17
CA SER A 392 23.43 -12.41 -1.20
C SER A 392 23.74 -12.88 -2.62
N THR A 393 24.39 -14.03 -2.74
CA THR A 393 24.71 -14.70 -4.01
C THR A 393 23.49 -14.92 -4.91
N ARG A 394 22.26 -14.60 -4.48
CA ARG A 394 21.03 -14.82 -5.24
C ARG A 394 20.81 -13.78 -6.34
N SER A 395 21.09 -12.50 -6.11
CA SER A 395 21.03 -11.45 -7.14
C SER A 395 22.22 -11.57 -8.11
N GLY A 396 23.41 -11.85 -7.58
CA GLY A 396 24.61 -12.14 -8.39
C GLY A 396 24.48 -13.39 -9.25
N LEU A 397 23.84 -14.46 -8.76
CA LEU A 397 23.63 -15.70 -9.53
C LEU A 397 22.49 -15.57 -10.55
N LEU A 398 21.46 -14.76 -10.26
CA LEU A 398 20.45 -14.42 -11.28
C LEU A 398 21.02 -13.51 -12.37
N ASN A 399 21.88 -12.54 -12.04
CA ASN A 399 22.56 -11.70 -13.02
C ASN A 399 23.62 -12.49 -13.82
N ASP A 400 24.35 -13.43 -13.20
CA ASP A 400 25.28 -14.33 -13.91
C ASP A 400 24.54 -15.36 -14.79
N ILE A 401 23.37 -15.84 -14.37
CA ILE A 401 22.49 -16.68 -15.23
C ILE A 401 21.95 -15.85 -16.39
N ARG A 402 21.47 -14.62 -16.14
CA ARG A 402 20.90 -13.75 -17.18
C ARG A 402 21.96 -13.33 -18.21
N SER A 403 23.20 -13.06 -17.78
CA SER A 403 24.33 -12.75 -18.65
C SER A 403 24.83 -13.95 -19.46
N ARG A 404 24.75 -15.17 -18.92
CA ARG A 404 25.08 -16.40 -19.65
C ARG A 404 23.99 -16.79 -20.65
N VAL A 405 22.72 -16.55 -20.34
CA VAL A 405 21.59 -16.80 -21.25
C VAL A 405 21.59 -15.81 -22.42
N SER A 406 21.90 -14.52 -22.19
CA SER A 406 22.03 -13.54 -23.28
C SER A 406 23.20 -13.86 -24.22
N ASN A 407 24.33 -14.34 -23.70
CA ASN A 407 25.47 -14.79 -24.51
C ASN A 407 25.21 -16.08 -25.30
N LEU A 408 24.28 -16.93 -24.86
CA LEU A 408 23.84 -18.12 -25.60
C LEU A 408 22.83 -17.77 -26.71
N SER A 409 22.01 -16.74 -26.52
CA SER A 409 21.08 -16.21 -27.54
C SER A 409 21.79 -15.57 -28.73
N ILE A 410 23.01 -15.05 -28.54
CA ILE A 410 23.81 -14.43 -29.62
C ILE A 410 24.53 -15.48 -30.48
N ARG A 411 24.72 -16.71 -29.96
CA ARG A 411 25.40 -17.80 -30.68
C ARG A 411 24.47 -18.74 -31.46
N SER A 412 23.15 -18.54 -31.42
CA SER A 412 22.19 -19.37 -32.16
C SER A 412 21.66 -18.74 -33.46
N THR A 413 22.32 -17.70 -33.97
CA THR A 413 21.94 -17.00 -35.22
C THR A 413 23.05 -16.94 -36.28
N ASP A 414 24.07 -17.79 -36.15
CA ASP A 414 25.06 -18.06 -37.22
C ASP A 414 24.98 -19.51 -37.71
#